data_AF-A0A126Z974-F1
#
_entry.id   AF-A0A126Z974-F1
#
_cell.length_a   1.000
_cell.length_b   1.000
_cell.length_c   1.000
_cell.angle_alpha   90.00
_cell.angle_beta   90.00
_cell.angle_gamma   90.00
#
_symmetry.space_group_name_H-M   'P 1'
#
loop_
_entity.id
_entity.type
_entity.pdbx_description
1 polymer ?
#
loop_
_entity_poly.entity_id
_entity_poly.type
_entity_poly.pdbx_seq_one_letter_code
_entity_poly.pdbx_strand_id
1 'polypeptide(L)' 'MAGTYWNDWYSGWGWFLWFGMMILIFSSAGNWGYTYRVHRNHGRPLGKEAQDILSERYARGEITHDEYSRMKAAILA' A
#
# COMPACT_ATOMS: atom_id res chain seq x y z
N MET A 1 -42.09 -29.88 22.60
CA MET A 1 -41.97 -29.27 21.25
C MET A 1 -41.38 -27.85 21.29
N ALA A 2 -40.59 -27.48 22.30
CA ALA A 2 -40.02 -26.13 22.44
C ALA A 2 -38.53 -26.02 22.01
N GLY A 3 -37.82 -27.14 21.87
CA GLY A 3 -36.39 -27.17 21.53
C GLY A 3 -36.08 -26.87 20.06
N THR A 4 -37.04 -27.09 19.15
CA THR A 4 -36.89 -26.82 17.71
C THR A 4 -36.88 -25.32 17.42
N TYR A 5 -37.77 -24.53 18.03
CA TYR A 5 -37.85 -23.08 17.83
C TYR A 5 -36.60 -22.32 18.28
N TRP A 6 -35.94 -22.78 19.35
CA TRP A 6 -34.67 -22.21 19.81
C TRP A 6 -33.54 -22.47 18.82
N ASN A 7 -33.54 -23.65 18.19
CA ASN A 7 -32.55 -24.02 17.17
C ASN A 7 -32.78 -23.24 15.86
N ASP A 8 -34.04 -23.07 15.43
CA ASP A 8 -34.39 -22.28 14.25
C ASP A 8 -34.02 -20.79 14.41
N TRP A 9 -34.22 -20.23 15.60
CA TRP A 9 -33.83 -18.85 15.90
C TRP A 9 -32.32 -18.66 15.82
N TYR A 10 -31.54 -19.56 16.44
CA TYR A 10 -30.09 -19.51 16.41
C TYR A 10 -29.53 -19.78 15.01
N SER A 11 -30.18 -20.66 14.25
CA SER A 11 -29.83 -21.00 12.87
C SER A 11 -30.04 -19.80 11.91
N GLY A 12 -31.15 -19.07 12.05
CA GLY A 12 -31.42 -17.88 11.26
C GLY A 12 -30.45 -16.72 11.54
N TRP A 13 -30.17 -16.46 12.82
CA TRP A 13 -29.17 -15.47 13.23
C TRP A 13 -27.75 -15.87 12.84
N GLY A 14 -27.44 -17.17 12.88
CA GLY A 14 -26.15 -17.71 12.42
C GLY A 14 -25.91 -17.43 10.94
N TRP A 15 -26.91 -17.63 10.08
CA TRP A 15 -26.82 -17.32 8.65
C TRP A 15 -26.65 -15.82 8.38
N PHE A 16 -27.36 -14.96 9.12
CA PHE A 16 -27.24 -13.52 9.00
C PHE A 16 -25.84 -13.01 9.36
N LEU A 17 -25.30 -13.49 10.49
CA LEU A 17 -23.93 -13.16 10.92
C LEU A 17 -22.87 -13.73 9.96
N TRP A 18 -23.11 -14.92 9.40
CA TRP A 18 -22.22 -15.53 8.41
C TRP A 18 -22.12 -14.68 7.14
N PHE A 19 -23.26 -14.20 6.61
CA PHE A 19 -23.27 -13.29 5.46
C PHE A 19 -22.60 -11.94 5.76
N GLY A 20 -22.87 -11.36 6.93
CA GLY A 20 -22.21 -10.13 7.37
C GLY A 20 -20.68 -10.29 7.45
N MET A 21 -20.20 -11.43 7.96
CA MET A 21 -18.77 -11.76 8.02
C MET A 21 -18.14 -11.88 6.64
N MET A 22 -18.81 -12.54 5.67
CA MET A 22 -18.31 -12.59 4.30
C MET A 22 -18.22 -11.22 3.66
N ILE A 23 -19.26 -10.39 3.80
CA ILE A 23 -19.26 -9.02 3.26
C ILE A 23 -18.10 -8.21 3.84
N LEU A 24 -17.84 -8.33 5.14
CA LEU A 24 -16.71 -7.67 5.81
C LEU A 24 -15.35 -8.12 5.24
N ILE A 25 -15.16 -9.43 5.00
CA ILE A 25 -13.91 -9.97 4.45
C ILE A 25 -13.68 -9.47 3.02
N PHE A 26 -14.70 -9.53 2.16
CA PHE A 26 -14.60 -9.05 0.78
C PHE A 26 -14.44 -7.52 0.70
N SER A 27 -15.11 -6.77 1.58
CA SER A 27 -14.97 -5.31 1.68
C SER A 27 -13.60 -4.90 2.22
N SER A 28 -13.07 -5.60 3.23
CA SER A 28 -11.74 -5.36 3.79
C SER A 28 -10.63 -5.63 2.78
N ALA A 29 -10.74 -6.69 1.98
CA ALA A 29 -9.80 -7.00 0.91
C ALA A 29 -9.75 -5.89 -0.17
N GLY A 30 -10.90 -5.29 -0.51
CA GLY A 30 -10.98 -4.18 -1.45
C GLY A 30 -10.33 -2.89 -0.93
N ASN A 31 -10.42 -2.63 0.37
CA ASN A 31 -9.90 -1.40 0.97
C ASN A 31 -8.39 -1.48 1.34
N TRP A 32 -7.86 -2.67 1.63
CA TRP A 32 -6.46 -2.83 2.03
C TRP A 32 -5.48 -2.88 0.84
N GLY A 33 -5.91 -3.39 -0.31
CA GLY A 33 -5.07 -3.47 -1.52
C GLY A 33 -4.67 -2.10 -2.09
N TYR A 34 -5.49 -1.07 -1.87
CA TYR A 34 -5.22 0.28 -2.38
C TYR A 34 -4.32 1.09 -1.44
N THR A 35 -4.58 1.03 -0.12
CA THR A 35 -3.83 1.84 0.85
C THR A 35 -2.40 1.32 1.07
N TYR A 36 -2.14 0.03 0.87
CA TYR A 36 -0.79 -0.54 0.99
C TYR A 36 0.11 -0.21 -0.21
N ARG A 37 -0.45 -0.01 -1.41
CA ARG A 37 0.32 0.35 -2.60
C ARG A 37 0.60 1.85 -2.70
N VAL A 38 -0.28 2.70 -2.17
CA VAL A 38 -0.12 4.16 -2.18
C VAL A 38 0.83 4.66 -1.10
N HIS A 39 0.91 4.01 0.06
CA HIS A 39 1.87 4.41 1.11
C HIS A 39 3.33 4.06 0.80
N ARG A 40 3.59 3.17 -0.17
CA ARG A 40 4.97 2.89 -0.59
C ARG A 40 5.60 4.00 -1.45
N ASN A 41 4.78 4.89 -2.02
CA ASN A 41 5.27 6.05 -2.78
C ASN A 41 5.41 7.32 -1.94
N HIS A 42 4.75 7.41 -0.78
CA HIS A 42 4.89 8.57 0.12
C HIS A 42 6.11 8.48 1.05
N GLY A 43 6.86 7.37 0.98
CA GLY A 43 8.03 7.10 1.82
C GLY A 43 9.33 6.91 1.04
N ARG A 44 9.42 7.30 -0.24
CA ARG A 44 10.75 7.42 -0.85
C ARG A 44 11.41 8.64 -0.19
N PRO A 45 12.52 8.47 0.54
CA PRO A 45 13.25 9.63 1.05
C PRO A 45 13.58 10.50 -0.16
N LEU A 46 13.30 11.81 -0.05
CA LEU A 46 13.49 12.78 -1.13
C LEU A 46 14.89 12.67 -1.78
N GLY A 47 15.90 12.25 -1.02
CA GLY A 47 17.25 11.96 -1.51
C GLY A 47 17.35 10.81 -2.54
N LYS A 48 16.49 9.78 -2.47
CA LYS A 48 16.46 8.71 -3.49
C LYS A 48 15.95 9.22 -4.83
N GLU A 49 15.01 10.17 -4.82
CA GLU A 49 14.49 10.77 -6.05
C GLU A 49 15.51 11.74 -6.68
N ALA A 50 16.16 12.57 -5.87
CA ALA A 50 17.22 13.48 -6.34
C ALA A 50 18.40 12.71 -6.97
N GLN A 51 18.80 11.58 -6.38
CA GLN A 51 19.87 10.75 -6.91
C GLN A 51 19.49 10.06 -8.24
N ASP A 52 18.23 9.63 -8.39
CA ASP A 52 17.72 9.03 -9.63
C ASP A 52 17.77 10.04 -10.78
N ILE A 53 17.26 11.26 -10.55
CA ILE A 53 17.27 12.35 -11.53
C ILE A 53 18.70 12.70 -11.93
N LEU A 54 19.61 12.78 -10.96
CA LEU A 54 21.01 13.10 -11.22
C LEU A 54 21.69 12.01 -12.07
N SER A 55 21.39 10.74 -11.79
CA SER A 55 21.95 9.59 -12.53
C SER A 55 21.40 9.50 -13.94
N GLU A 56 20.12 9.84 -14.14
CA GLU A 56 19.50 9.91 -15.46
C GLU A 56 20.15 10.97 -16.35
N ARG A 57 20.39 12.17 -15.82
CA ARG A 57 21.08 13.25 -16.57
C ARG A 57 22.51 12.89 -16.94
N TYR A 58 23.22 12.22 -16.04
CA TYR A 58 24.57 11.71 -16.32
C TYR A 58 24.55 10.64 -17.42
N ALA A 59 23.59 9.71 -17.37
CA ALA A 59 23.43 8.68 -18.40
C ALA A 59 23.05 9.26 -19.77
N ARG A 60 22.28 10.36 -19.80
CA ARG A 60 22.00 11.12 -21.02
C ARG A 60 23.20 11.95 -21.52
N GLY A 61 24.25 12.10 -20.71
CA GLY A 61 25.40 12.95 -21.02
C GLY A 61 25.11 14.46 -20.93
N GLU A 62 24.02 14.85 -20.23
CA GLU A 62 23.67 16.26 -20.03
C GLU A 62 24.60 16.95 -19.00
N ILE A 63 25.27 16.16 -18.16
CA ILE A 63 26.21 16.63 -17.13
C ILE A 63 27.51 15.85 -17.16
N THR A 64 28.60 16.52 -16.81
CA THR A 64 29.94 15.92 -16.73
C THR A 64 30.13 15.13 -15.43
N HIS A 65 31.16 14.26 -15.39
CA HIS A 65 31.47 13.45 -14.20
C HIS A 65 31.81 14.31 -12.96
N ASP A 66 32.45 15.46 -13.17
CA ASP A 66 32.81 16.39 -12.10
C ASP A 66 31.56 17.05 -11.50
N GLU A 67 30.62 17.47 -12.35
CA GLU A 67 29.33 18.03 -11.92
C GLU A 67 28.49 16.99 -11.18
N TYR A 68 28.42 15.77 -11.70
CA TYR A 68 27.74 14.65 -11.04
C TYR A 68 28.29 14.41 -9.64
N SER A 69 29.62 14.39 -9.49
CA SER A 69 30.27 14.11 -8.20
C SER A 69 30.00 15.21 -7.16
N ARG A 70 30.02 16.49 -7.56
CA ARG A 70 29.70 17.62 -6.68
C ARG A 70 28.24 17.60 -6.23
N MET A 71 27.31 17.35 -7.15
CA MET A 71 25.87 17.30 -6.85
C MET A 71 25.53 16.09 -5.97
N LYS A 72 26.16 14.93 -6.22
CA LYS A 72 26.00 13.74 -5.39
C LYS A 72 26.49 13.97 -3.95
N ALA A 73 27.61 14.67 -3.78
CA ALA A 73 28.11 15.04 -2.46
C ALA A 73 27.16 15.99 -1.73
N ALA A 74 26.54 16.95 -2.44
CA ALA A 74 25.57 17.88 -1.86
C ALA A 74 24.25 17.22 -1.42
N ILE A 75 23.82 16.13 -2.08
CA ILE A 75 22.61 15.37 -1.71
C ILE A 75 22.85 14.47 -0.47
N LEU A 76 24.10 14.04 -0.28
CA LEU A 76 24.50 13.14 0.82
C LEU A 76 24.97 13.88 2.08
N ALA A 77 25.17 15.21 2.00
CA ALA A 77 25.54 16.08 3.11
C ALA A 77 24.33 16.46 3.97
#